data_AF-A0A0F5MNP9-F1
#
_entry.id   AF-A0A0F5MNP9-F1
#
_cell.length_a   1.000
_cell.length_b   1.000
_cell.length_c   1.000
_cell.angle_alpha   90.00
_cell.angle_beta   90.00
_cell.angle_gamma   90.00
#
_symmetry.space_group_name_H-M   'P 1'
#
loop_
_entity.id
_entity.type
_entity.pdbx_description
1 polymer ?
#
loop_
_entity_poly.entity_id
_entity_poly.type
_entity_poly.pdbx_seq_one_letter_code
_entity_poly.pdbx_strand_id
1 'polypeptide(L)'
;FDSSLDDILETDIDIHDQKFPLHPLWKPEYNLRRPRNLYRFKAFTMVSEKHDIFPHLGAMAKSVLQELKKRWPDVEPLELYPAFANR
;
A
#
# COMPACT_ATOMS: atom_id res chain seq x y z
N PHE A 1 7.55 -21.76 -5.97
CA PHE A 1 7.33 -20.41 -5.45
C PHE A 1 8.52 -20.08 -4.57
N ASP A 2 9.64 -19.73 -5.18
CA ASP A 2 10.85 -19.35 -4.44
C ASP A 2 11.32 -18.01 -4.99
N SER A 3 10.43 -17.03 -4.90
CA SER A 3 10.75 -15.64 -5.21
C SER A 3 11.46 -15.05 -4.01
N SER A 4 12.61 -14.42 -4.23
CA SER A 4 13.32 -13.75 -3.15
C SER A 4 12.46 -12.61 -2.58
N LEU A 5 12.76 -12.18 -1.35
CA LEU A 5 12.08 -11.02 -0.75
C LEU A 5 12.20 -9.80 -1.66
N ASP A 6 13.35 -9.61 -2.30
CA ASP A 6 13.57 -8.53 -3.25
C ASP A 6 12.68 -8.68 -4.48
N ASP A 7 12.51 -9.89 -5.03
CA ASP A 7 11.58 -10.11 -6.14
C ASP A 7 10.14 -9.74 -5.75
N ILE A 8 9.72 -10.09 -4.52
CA ILE A 8 8.38 -9.78 -4.02
C ILE A 8 8.17 -8.27 -3.87
N LEU A 9 9.19 -7.56 -3.38
CA LEU A 9 9.14 -6.11 -3.14
C LEU A 9 9.31 -5.30 -4.42
N GLU A 10 10.05 -5.82 -5.40
CA GLU A 10 10.28 -5.14 -6.68
C GLU A 10 9.20 -5.42 -7.71
N THR A 11 8.52 -6.58 -7.64
CA THR A 11 7.42 -6.90 -8.56
C THR A 11 6.16 -6.09 -8.26
N ASP A 12 5.85 -5.13 -9.14
CA ASP A 12 4.55 -4.48 -9.19
C ASP A 12 3.64 -5.11 -10.27
N ILE A 13 2.36 -4.76 -10.29
CA ILE A 13 1.43 -5.14 -11.37
C ILE A 13 1.84 -4.39 -12.64
N ASP A 14 1.91 -5.11 -13.75
CA ASP A 14 1.99 -4.49 -15.06
C ASP A 14 0.67 -3.77 -15.37
N ILE A 15 0.71 -2.44 -15.36
CA ILE A 15 -0.44 -1.57 -15.64
C ILE A 15 -0.96 -1.72 -17.09
N HIS A 16 -0.19 -2.35 -17.97
CA HIS A 16 -0.56 -2.65 -19.34
C HIS A 16 -1.13 -4.07 -19.52
N ASP A 17 -1.19 -4.89 -18.45
CA ASP A 17 -1.86 -6.18 -18.49
C ASP A 17 -3.38 -5.98 -18.65
N GLN A 18 -3.90 -6.37 -19.82
CA GLN A 18 -5.31 -6.28 -20.21
C GLN A 18 -6.27 -7.02 -19.26
N LYS A 19 -5.77 -7.86 -18.34
CA LYS A 19 -6.59 -8.64 -17.41
C LYS A 19 -7.13 -7.88 -16.20
N PHE A 20 -6.82 -6.60 -16.04
CA PHE A 20 -7.40 -5.79 -14.96
C PHE A 20 -8.51 -4.88 -15.48
N PRO A 21 -9.79 -5.29 -15.40
CA PRO A 21 -10.89 -4.35 -15.61
C PRO A 21 -10.92 -3.38 -14.42
N LEU A 22 -10.20 -2.27 -14.55
CA LEU A 22 -10.26 -1.19 -13.60
C LEU A 22 -11.59 -0.48 -13.73
N HIS A 23 -12.18 -0.11 -12.60
CA HIS A 23 -13.35 0.76 -12.60
C HIS A 23 -12.98 2.06 -13.35
N PRO A 24 -13.89 2.68 -14.13
CA PRO A 24 -13.58 3.88 -14.92
C PRO A 24 -13.00 5.07 -14.12
N LEU A 25 -13.23 5.10 -12.81
CA LEU A 25 -12.70 6.11 -11.88
C LEU A 25 -11.29 5.79 -11.34
N TRP A 26 -10.74 4.63 -11.67
CA TRP A 26 -9.42 4.19 -11.25
C TRP A 26 -8.44 4.37 -12.39
N LYS A 27 -7.41 5.19 -12.17
CA LYS A 27 -6.27 5.20 -13.06
C LYS A 27 -5.38 3.96 -12.78
N PRO A 28 -4.71 3.37 -13.77
CA PRO A 28 -3.90 2.17 -13.57
C PRO A 28 -2.80 2.32 -12.49
N GLU A 29 -2.21 3.51 -12.38
CA GLU A 29 -1.18 3.82 -11.41
C GLU A 29 -1.71 3.70 -9.97
N TYR A 30 -3.03 3.80 -9.80
CA TYR A 30 -3.70 3.67 -8.52
C TYR A 30 -3.87 2.21 -8.06
N ASN A 31 -3.71 1.26 -8.97
CA ASN A 31 -3.79 -0.15 -8.63
C ASN A 31 -2.42 -0.79 -8.39
N LEU A 32 -1.34 -0.02 -8.42
CA LEU A 32 0.00 -0.50 -8.11
C LEU A 32 0.05 -1.08 -6.68
N ARG A 33 0.80 -2.15 -6.50
CA ARG A 33 0.98 -2.90 -5.25
C ARG A 33 1.71 -2.05 -4.21
N ARG A 34 2.79 -1.37 -4.61
CA ARG A 34 3.61 -0.56 -3.68
C ARG A 34 2.79 0.52 -2.98
N PRO A 35 2.07 1.42 -3.67
CA PRO A 35 1.31 2.46 -3.01
C PRO A 35 0.16 1.88 -2.16
N ARG A 36 -0.49 0.78 -2.60
CA ARG A 36 -1.53 0.09 -1.80
C ARG A 36 -0.97 -0.53 -0.52
N ASN A 37 0.23 -1.09 -0.56
CA ASN A 37 0.88 -1.66 0.62
C ASN A 37 1.18 -0.56 1.63
N LEU A 38 1.78 0.56 1.20
CA LEU A 38 2.03 1.72 2.07
C LEU A 38 0.72 2.24 2.70
N TYR A 39 -0.34 2.36 1.89
CA TYR A 39 -1.65 2.81 2.37
C TYR A 39 -2.25 1.86 3.42
N ARG A 40 -2.23 0.54 3.18
CA ARG A 40 -2.80 -0.45 4.10
C ARG A 40 -2.06 -0.47 5.44
N PHE A 41 -0.73 -0.39 5.43
CA PHE A 41 0.04 -0.28 6.67
C PHE A 41 -0.29 1.01 7.42
N LYS A 42 -0.36 2.15 6.72
CA LYS A 42 -0.75 3.44 7.33
C LYS A 42 -2.15 3.39 7.95
N ALA A 43 -3.13 2.84 7.22
CA ALA A 43 -4.50 2.69 7.71
C ALA A 43 -4.56 1.76 8.92
N PHE A 44 -3.86 0.63 8.89
CA PHE A 44 -3.78 -0.29 10.02
C PHE A 44 -3.19 0.39 11.26
N THR A 45 -2.07 1.12 11.12
CA THR A 45 -1.46 1.84 12.25
C THR A 45 -2.41 2.90 12.82
N MET A 46 -3.13 3.64 11.96
CA MET A 46 -4.10 4.65 12.41
C MET A 46 -5.26 4.04 13.19
N VAL A 47 -5.82 2.92 12.72
CA VAL A 47 -6.91 2.22 13.40
C VAL A 47 -6.44 1.60 14.72
N SER A 48 -5.26 0.96 14.70
CA SER A 48 -4.63 0.36 15.88
C SER A 48 -4.39 1.41 16.98
N GLU A 49 -3.80 2.56 16.63
CA GLU A 49 -3.53 3.66 17.56
C GLU A 49 -4.83 4.33 18.05
N LYS A 50 -5.80 4.57 17.16
CA LYS A 50 -7.07 5.25 17.52
C LYS A 50 -7.94 4.44 18.48
N HIS A 51 -7.96 3.12 18.33
CA HIS A 51 -8.83 2.22 19.09
C HIS A 51 -8.10 1.44 20.18
N ASP A 52 -6.79 1.64 20.34
CA ASP A 52 -5.92 0.89 21.25
C ASP A 52 -6.04 -0.63 21.07
N ILE A 53 -6.08 -1.07 19.80
CA ILE A 53 -6.17 -2.49 19.45
C ILE A 53 -4.88 -2.98 18.82
N PHE A 54 -4.46 -4.18 19.21
CA PHE A 54 -3.24 -4.83 18.74
C PHE A 54 -1.97 -3.96 18.85
N PRO A 55 -1.64 -3.40 20.03
CA PRO A 55 -0.57 -2.40 20.17
C PRO A 55 0.79 -2.89 19.66
N HIS A 56 1.14 -4.15 19.89
CA HIS A 56 2.39 -4.74 19.38
C HIS A 56 2.39 -4.93 17.87
N LEU A 57 1.25 -5.31 17.28
CA LEU A 57 1.11 -5.46 15.85
C LEU A 57 1.11 -4.09 15.16
N GLY A 58 0.49 -3.07 15.78
CA GLY A 58 0.54 -1.67 15.36
C GLY A 58 1.97 -1.15 15.32
N ALA A 59 2.75 -1.39 16.38
CA ALA A 59 4.16 -1.03 16.44
C ALA A 59 4.98 -1.74 15.35
N MET A 60 4.77 -3.04 15.15
CA MET A 60 5.45 -3.80 14.08
C MET A 60 5.08 -3.26 12.69
N ALA A 61 3.80 -3.01 12.43
CA ALA A 61 3.32 -2.43 11.18
C ALA A 61 3.93 -1.05 10.91
N LYS A 62 4.10 -0.23 11.95
CA LYS A 62 4.75 1.08 11.86
C LYS A 62 6.22 0.97 11.48
N SER A 63 6.95 0.01 12.06
CA SER A 63 8.34 -0.27 11.70
C SER A 63 8.47 -0.75 10.26
N VAL A 64 7.60 -1.68 9.81
CA VAL A 64 7.58 -2.14 8.43
C VAL A 64 7.26 -0.98 7.47
N LEU A 65 6.28 -0.14 7.80
CA LEU A 65 5.95 1.05 7.01
C LEU A 65 7.15 1.99 6.84
N GLN A 66 7.96 2.18 7.89
CA GLN A 66 9.17 3.01 7.82
C GLN A 66 10.21 2.43 6.85
N GLU A 67 10.46 1.12 6.90
CA GLU A 67 11.40 0.46 5.99
C GLU A 67 10.92 0.50 4.54
N LEU A 68 9.62 0.25 4.30
CA LEU A 68 9.05 0.33 2.95
C LEU A 68 9.10 1.75 2.38
N LYS A 69 8.91 2.79 3.20
CA LYS A 69 9.06 4.19 2.77
C LYS A 69 10.50 4.54 2.37
N LYS A 70 11.50 4.00 3.07
CA LYS A 70 12.91 4.16 2.68
C LYS A 70 13.21 3.44 1.37
N ARG A 71 12.64 2.25 1.17
CA ARG A 71 12.84 1.42 -0.02
C ARG A 71 12.14 2.00 -1.26
N TRP A 72 11.00 2.63 -1.08
CA TRP A 72 10.17 3.18 -2.17
C TRP A 72 9.98 4.70 -2.02
N PRO A 73 11.06 5.50 -2.18
CA PRO A 73 11.00 6.94 -1.95
C PRO A 73 10.08 7.68 -2.92
N ASP A 74 9.91 7.17 -4.14
CA ASP A 74 9.11 7.78 -5.20
C ASP A 74 7.64 7.35 -5.17
N VAL A 75 7.27 6.44 -4.25
CA VAL A 75 5.90 5.96 -4.13
C VAL A 75 5.14 6.88 -3.19
N GLU A 76 4.31 7.75 -3.77
CA GLU A 76 3.40 8.56 -2.99
C GLU A 76 2.40 7.64 -2.26
N PRO A 77 2.29 7.76 -0.92
CA PRO A 77 1.17 7.16 -0.23
C PRO A 77 -0.10 7.74 -0.84
N LEU A 78 -1.10 6.88 -1.00
CA LEU A 78 -2.37 7.22 -1.62
C LEU A 78 -3.21 8.03 -0.62
N GLU A 79 -2.69 9.18 -0.25
CA GLU A 79 -3.39 10.15 0.55
C GLU A 79 -4.47 10.70 -0.35
N LEU A 80 -5.72 10.29 -0.09
CA LEU A 80 -6.91 10.83 -0.73
C LEU A 80 -7.03 10.42 -2.21
N TYR A 81 -7.14 9.11 -2.48
CA TYR A 81 -7.82 8.72 -3.72
C TYR A 81 -9.16 9.44 -3.81
N PRO A 82 -9.47 10.14 -4.92
CA PRO A 82 -10.76 10.78 -5.10
C PRO A 82 -11.93 9.82 -4.92
N ALA A 83 -11.73 8.53 -5.25
CA ALA A 83 -12.69 7.46 -5.03
C ALA A 83 -13.08 7.24 -3.55
N PHE A 84 -12.23 7.66 -2.61
CA PHE A 84 -12.44 7.55 -1.16
C PHE A 84 -12.41 8.91 -0.44
N ALA A 85 -12.09 10.01 -1.13
CA ALA A 85 -12.02 11.36 -0.57
C ALA A 85 -13.40 12.02 -0.35
N ASN A 86 -14.47 11.48 -0.94
CA ASN A 86 -15.84 11.98 -0.80
C ASN A 86 -16.76 10.99 -0.08
N ARG A 87 -16.47 10.69 1.20
CA ARG A 87 -17.44 10.09 2.12
C ARG A 87 -17.44 10.83 3.45
#